data_AF-M9LLV9-F1
#
_entry.id   AF-M9LLV9-F1
#
_cell.length_a   1.000
_cell.length_b   1.000
_cell.length_c   1.000
_cell.angle_alpha   90.00
_cell.angle_beta   90.00
_cell.angle_gamma   90.00
#
_symmetry.space_group_name_H-M   'P 1'
#
loop_
_entity.id
_entity.type
_entity.pdbx_description
1 polymer ?
#
loop_
_entity_poly.entity_id
_entity_poly.type
_entity_poly.pdbx_seq_one_letter_code
_entity_poly.pdbx_strand_id
1 'polypeptide(L)'
;MVEEREQQSQPPTNGISEVGVTKNAEKSAVSNAEESAGKASKGTGETEKYYRTMSQKNYNYLVNTGKVPATKETCISPSREYAAQYDGVLVEFEVATGTTKALEAVGVRNNTKELIEKYPDLPTASKSWNKKNAYFKVEGRKGKKAIGETQITIGLGTGQALGIFNKNIIKFKEIPR
;
A
#
# COMPACT_ATOMS: atom_id res chain seq x y z
N MET A 1 5.91 33.49 -33.51
CA MET A 1 6.67 32.95 -32.37
C MET A 1 5.65 32.19 -31.56
N VAL A 2 5.58 30.88 -31.81
CA VAL A 2 4.36 30.07 -31.63
C VAL A 2 4.42 29.33 -30.30
N GLU A 3 3.33 29.42 -29.54
CA GLU A 3 3.04 28.59 -28.37
C GLU A 3 2.95 27.10 -28.77
N GLU A 4 3.61 26.22 -28.04
CA GLU A 4 3.26 24.79 -28.05
C GLU A 4 2.94 24.32 -26.63
N ARG A 5 1.69 23.87 -26.49
CA ARG A 5 1.09 23.26 -25.30
C ARG A 5 1.56 21.82 -25.22
N GLU A 6 2.17 21.42 -24.10
CA GLU A 6 2.45 20.01 -23.82
C GLU A 6 1.15 19.25 -23.57
N GLN A 7 0.85 18.31 -24.47
CA GLN A 7 -0.27 17.39 -24.41
C GLN A 7 0.02 16.24 -23.43
N GLN A 8 -0.95 15.97 -22.55
CA GLN A 8 -1.00 14.77 -21.71
C GLN A 8 -1.06 13.51 -22.60
N SER A 9 -0.06 12.64 -22.45
CA SER A 9 -0.04 11.32 -23.08
C SER A 9 -0.72 10.30 -22.18
N GLN A 10 -1.87 9.79 -22.60
CA GLN A 10 -2.51 8.60 -22.02
C GLN A 10 -1.97 7.33 -22.70
N PRO A 11 -1.80 6.20 -21.97
CA PRO A 11 -1.48 4.92 -22.60
C PRO A 11 -2.74 4.21 -23.17
N PRO A 12 -2.57 3.33 -24.18
CA PRO A 12 -3.61 2.91 -25.12
C PRO A 12 -4.66 1.94 -24.55
N THR A 13 -5.89 2.07 -25.03
CA THR A 13 -6.98 1.09 -24.88
C THR A 13 -6.83 0.02 -25.96
N ASN A 14 -6.67 -1.25 -25.57
CA ASN A 14 -6.80 -2.38 -26.50
C ASN A 14 -8.09 -3.14 -26.20
N GLY A 15 -8.84 -3.37 -27.28
CA GLY A 15 -10.23 -3.81 -27.29
C GLY A 15 -10.49 -5.17 -26.68
N ILE A 16 -11.72 -5.29 -26.17
CA ILE A 16 -12.32 -6.49 -25.61
C ILE A 16 -13.07 -7.16 -26.76
N SER A 17 -12.74 -8.42 -27.07
CA SER A 17 -13.56 -9.27 -27.94
C SER A 17 -14.48 -10.12 -27.07
N GLU A 18 -15.78 -10.07 -27.39
CA GLU A 18 -16.86 -10.89 -26.86
C GLU A 18 -16.75 -12.37 -27.25
N VAL A 19 -17.65 -13.18 -26.66
CA VAL A 19 -18.03 -14.59 -26.92
C VAL A 19 -17.52 -15.54 -25.79
N GLY A 20 -18.35 -16.29 -25.06
CA GLY A 20 -19.79 -16.50 -25.14
C GLY A 20 -20.32 -17.31 -23.95
N VAL A 21 -21.65 -17.30 -23.83
CA VAL A 21 -22.50 -17.97 -22.85
C VAL A 21 -22.36 -19.49 -22.86
N THR A 22 -22.31 -20.12 -21.69
CA THR A 22 -23.16 -21.30 -21.40
C THR A 22 -23.65 -21.28 -19.96
N LYS A 23 -24.96 -21.53 -19.83
CA LYS A 23 -25.69 -21.74 -18.58
C LYS A 23 -25.45 -23.18 -18.13
N ASN A 24 -25.37 -23.41 -16.82
CA ASN A 24 -26.10 -24.51 -16.21
C ASN A 24 -26.35 -24.23 -14.72
N ALA A 25 -27.62 -24.33 -14.37
CA ALA A 25 -28.12 -24.28 -13.01
C ALA A 25 -28.09 -25.69 -12.44
N GLU A 26 -27.75 -25.83 -11.16
CA GLU A 26 -28.31 -26.85 -10.30
C GLU A 26 -28.21 -26.40 -8.84
N LYS A 27 -29.26 -26.76 -8.09
CA LYS A 27 -29.72 -26.16 -6.84
C LYS A 27 -29.49 -27.15 -5.71
N SER A 28 -29.36 -26.60 -4.49
CA SER A 28 -29.58 -27.23 -3.18
C SER A 28 -28.37 -27.88 -2.49
N ALA A 29 -27.92 -27.26 -1.41
CA ALA A 29 -28.15 -27.77 -0.05
C ALA A 29 -27.63 -26.76 0.99
N VAL A 30 -28.50 -26.44 1.95
CA VAL A 30 -28.20 -25.67 3.15
C VAL A 30 -27.66 -26.64 4.20
N SER A 31 -26.53 -26.34 4.83
CA SER A 31 -26.24 -26.81 6.18
C SER A 31 -25.25 -25.88 6.86
N ASN A 32 -25.74 -25.21 7.90
CA ASN A 32 -24.95 -24.53 8.93
C ASN A 32 -23.97 -25.51 9.57
N ALA A 33 -22.74 -25.05 9.79
CA ALA A 33 -21.91 -25.51 10.89
C ALA A 33 -21.07 -24.31 11.35
N GLU A 34 -21.49 -23.71 12.46
CA GLU A 34 -20.62 -22.92 13.31
C GLU A 34 -19.50 -23.80 13.87
N GLU A 35 -18.41 -23.12 14.24
CA GLU A 35 -17.41 -23.56 15.21
C GLU A 35 -16.18 -24.33 14.69
N SER A 36 -15.15 -23.55 14.35
CA SER A 36 -13.89 -23.67 15.08
C SER A 36 -13.26 -22.30 15.20
N ALA A 37 -13.57 -21.65 16.32
CA ALA A 37 -12.91 -20.44 16.78
C ALA A 37 -11.45 -20.76 17.09
N GLY A 38 -10.58 -20.56 16.09
CA GLY A 38 -9.16 -20.35 16.30
C GLY A 38 -8.97 -19.04 17.04
N LYS A 39 -8.97 -19.13 18.38
CA LYS A 39 -8.76 -18.08 19.38
C LYS A 39 -7.61 -17.16 18.99
N ALA A 40 -7.92 -16.09 18.26
CA ALA A 40 -7.03 -14.93 18.15
C ALA A 40 -6.89 -14.39 19.57
N SER A 41 -5.69 -14.49 20.13
CA SER A 41 -5.37 -13.81 21.37
C SER A 41 -5.72 -12.33 21.16
N LYS A 42 -6.66 -11.83 21.96
CA LYS A 42 -6.82 -10.40 22.19
C LYS A 42 -5.52 -9.92 22.85
N GLY A 43 -4.52 -9.65 22.02
CA GLY A 43 -3.38 -8.84 22.37
C GLY A 43 -3.91 -7.46 22.73
N THR A 44 -3.43 -6.93 23.83
CA THR A 44 -3.69 -5.58 24.32
C THR A 44 -3.54 -4.54 23.21
N GLY A 45 -4.68 -4.02 22.69
CA GLY A 45 -4.97 -2.65 22.24
C GLY A 45 -4.02 -1.83 21.35
N GLU A 46 -2.83 -2.30 21.00
CA GLU A 46 -1.82 -1.51 20.29
C GLU A 46 -1.92 -1.75 18.78
N THR A 47 -1.93 -0.65 18.03
CA THR A 47 -1.97 -0.63 16.56
C THR A 47 -0.80 0.19 16.03
N GLU A 48 -0.28 -0.17 14.87
CA GLU A 48 0.67 0.68 14.14
C GLU A 48 -0.11 1.65 13.24
N LYS A 49 0.39 2.87 13.07
CA LYS A 49 -0.24 3.90 12.25
C LYS A 49 0.57 4.24 11.02
N TYR A 50 -0.14 4.39 9.90
CA TYR A 50 0.42 4.82 8.64
C TYR A 50 -0.49 5.80 7.90
N TYR A 51 0.13 6.58 7.03
CA TYR A 51 -0.52 7.60 6.23
C TYR A 51 -0.21 7.37 4.75
N ARG A 52 -1.21 7.63 3.90
CA ARG A 52 -1.05 7.64 2.46
C ARG A 52 -2.07 8.59 1.85
N THR A 53 -1.62 9.39 0.90
CA THR A 53 -2.54 10.06 -0.03
C THR A 53 -2.75 9.21 -1.28
N MET A 54 -3.99 9.11 -1.74
CA MET A 54 -4.37 8.36 -2.92
C MET A 54 -5.43 9.09 -3.75
N SER A 55 -5.55 8.75 -5.03
CA SER A 55 -6.62 9.30 -5.88
C SER A 55 -8.00 8.92 -5.36
N GLN A 56 -9.02 9.72 -5.68
CA GLN A 56 -10.41 9.43 -5.31
C GLN A 56 -10.85 8.02 -5.75
N LYS A 57 -10.44 7.60 -6.95
CA LYS A 57 -10.72 6.24 -7.47
C LYS A 57 -10.15 5.15 -6.57
N ASN A 58 -8.90 5.31 -6.11
CA ASN A 58 -8.25 4.35 -5.23
C ASN A 58 -8.85 4.37 -3.82
N TYR A 59 -9.26 5.55 -3.34
CA TYR A 59 -9.98 5.66 -2.07
C TYR A 59 -11.34 4.97 -2.13
N ASN A 60 -12.13 5.18 -3.19
CA ASN A 60 -13.40 4.48 -3.38
C ASN A 60 -13.20 2.95 -3.44
N TYR A 61 -12.13 2.48 -4.09
CA TYR A 61 -11.77 1.06 -4.07
C TYR A 61 -11.46 0.56 -2.65
N LEU A 62 -10.68 1.33 -1.87
CA LEU A 62 -10.39 1.01 -0.47
C LEU A 62 -11.67 0.94 0.37
N VAL A 63 -12.56 1.92 0.25
CA VAL A 63 -13.87 1.94 0.94
C VAL A 63 -14.69 0.71 0.58
N ASN A 64 -14.75 0.35 -0.71
CA ASN A 64 -15.58 -0.76 -1.18
C ASN A 64 -15.01 -2.14 -0.85
N THR A 65 -13.69 -2.28 -0.71
CA THR A 65 -13.04 -3.60 -0.60
C THR A 65 -12.29 -3.83 0.72
N GLY A 66 -12.08 -2.77 1.50
CA GLY A 66 -11.19 -2.79 2.67
C GLY A 66 -9.71 -2.95 2.32
N LYS A 67 -9.32 -2.86 1.03
CA LYS A 67 -7.96 -3.16 0.56
C LYS A 67 -7.38 -1.97 -0.22
N VAL A 68 -6.11 -1.67 0.04
CA VAL A 68 -5.33 -0.77 -0.80
C VAL A 68 -5.12 -1.43 -2.17
N PRO A 69 -5.41 -0.74 -3.29
CA PRO A 69 -5.26 -1.30 -4.61
C PRO A 69 -3.78 -1.50 -4.98
N ALA A 70 -3.51 -2.52 -5.80
CA ALA A 70 -2.19 -2.77 -6.36
C ALA A 70 -1.85 -1.70 -7.40
N THR A 71 -0.77 -0.95 -7.15
CA THR A 71 -0.21 0.02 -8.10
C THR A 71 1.29 -0.16 -8.19
N LYS A 72 1.93 0.38 -9.25
CA LYS A 72 3.38 0.25 -9.42
C LYS A 72 4.17 0.85 -8.24
N GLU A 73 3.65 1.90 -7.61
CA GLU A 73 4.30 2.64 -6.53
C GLU A 73 3.34 2.87 -5.35
N THR A 74 2.93 1.78 -4.71
CA THR A 74 2.13 1.87 -3.48
C THR A 74 3.04 2.09 -2.25
N CYS A 75 3.33 3.33 -1.83
CA CYS A 75 4.02 3.62 -0.55
C CYS A 75 3.10 4.01 0.63
N ILE A 76 3.50 3.64 1.85
CA ILE A 76 2.93 4.13 3.13
C ILE A 76 4.00 4.87 3.92
N SER A 77 3.57 5.86 4.71
CA SER A 77 4.45 6.73 5.49
C SER A 77 4.06 6.72 6.97
N PRO A 78 5.02 6.74 7.91
CA PRO A 78 4.72 6.95 9.32
C PRO A 78 4.39 8.42 9.67
N SER A 79 4.61 9.38 8.75
CA SER A 79 4.36 10.81 8.99
C SER A 79 3.19 11.30 8.15
N ARG A 80 2.22 11.89 8.84
CA ARG A 80 1.06 12.54 8.22
C ARG A 80 1.49 13.71 7.34
N GLU A 81 2.41 14.53 7.83
CA GLU A 81 2.89 15.76 7.16
C GLU A 81 3.46 15.44 5.79
N TYR A 82 4.27 14.39 5.70
CA TYR A 82 4.83 13.95 4.43
C TYR A 82 3.78 13.31 3.52
N ALA A 83 2.86 12.51 4.05
CA ALA A 83 1.80 11.94 3.23
C ALA A 83 0.86 13.03 2.67
N ALA A 84 0.61 14.09 3.45
CA ALA A 84 -0.31 15.18 3.11
C ALA A 84 0.17 16.06 1.94
N GLN A 85 1.44 15.97 1.53
CA GLN A 85 2.00 16.80 0.46
C GLN A 85 1.48 16.43 -0.95
N TYR A 86 0.93 15.23 -1.13
CA TYR A 86 0.49 14.74 -2.44
C TYR A 86 -0.99 15.01 -2.67
N ASP A 87 -1.39 15.24 -3.92
CA ASP A 87 -2.80 15.48 -4.25
C ASP A 87 -3.66 14.23 -4.19
N GLY A 88 -4.84 14.39 -3.59
CA GLY A 88 -5.83 13.35 -3.42
C GLY A 88 -6.41 13.29 -2.01
N VAL A 89 -6.97 12.13 -1.68
CA VAL A 89 -7.55 11.82 -0.37
C VAL A 89 -6.45 11.32 0.55
N LEU A 90 -6.21 12.05 1.65
CA LEU A 90 -5.27 11.64 2.70
C LEU A 90 -5.97 10.66 3.65
N VAL A 91 -5.37 9.48 3.83
CA VAL A 91 -5.93 8.39 4.62
C VAL A 91 -4.97 8.00 5.73
N GLU A 92 -5.49 7.88 6.95
CA GLU A 92 -4.85 7.23 8.09
C GLU A 92 -5.27 5.76 8.13
N PHE A 93 -4.29 4.87 8.29
CA PHE A 93 -4.47 3.44 8.51
C PHE A 93 -4.03 3.11 9.93
N GLU A 94 -4.86 2.35 10.63
CA GLU A 94 -4.43 1.57 11.78
C GLU A 94 -4.34 0.11 11.36
N VAL A 95 -3.17 -0.49 11.61
CA VAL A 95 -2.88 -1.88 11.28
C VAL A 95 -2.48 -2.64 12.54
N ALA A 96 -2.59 -3.96 12.49
CA ALA A 96 -2.20 -4.83 13.59
C ALA A 96 -0.74 -4.63 13.99
N THR A 97 -0.45 -4.64 15.29
CA THR A 97 0.93 -4.65 15.79
C THR A 97 1.71 -5.83 15.22
N GLY A 98 2.96 -5.57 14.80
CA GLY A 98 3.82 -6.52 14.10
C GLY A 98 3.76 -6.39 12.57
N THR A 99 2.95 -5.48 12.02
CA THR A 99 2.87 -5.25 10.57
C THR A 99 4.19 -4.77 10.01
N THR A 100 4.85 -3.80 10.66
CA THR A 100 6.18 -3.31 10.26
C THR A 100 7.18 -4.47 10.22
N LYS A 101 7.20 -5.30 11.26
CA LYS A 101 8.10 -6.44 11.37
C LYS A 101 7.83 -7.49 10.28
N ALA A 102 6.57 -7.73 9.95
CA ALA A 102 6.20 -8.62 8.85
C ALA A 102 6.62 -8.07 7.48
N LEU A 103 6.55 -6.74 7.28
CA LEU A 103 7.06 -6.08 6.08
C LEU A 103 8.60 -6.11 6.02
N GLU A 104 9.27 -5.95 7.15
CA GLU A 104 10.74 -6.06 7.27
C GLU A 104 11.22 -7.47 6.92
N ALA A 105 10.50 -8.52 7.32
CA ALA A 105 10.85 -9.91 6.97
C ALA A 105 10.85 -10.18 5.44
N VAL A 106 10.19 -9.33 4.65
CA VAL A 106 10.20 -9.36 3.18
C VAL A 106 10.88 -8.10 2.62
N GLY A 107 11.63 -7.39 3.44
CA GLY A 107 12.14 -6.06 3.15
C GLY A 107 13.33 -6.07 2.21
N VAL A 108 13.41 -5.02 1.41
CA VAL A 108 14.64 -4.54 0.78
C VAL A 108 14.76 -3.05 1.06
N ARG A 109 15.98 -2.51 1.03
CA ARG A 109 16.23 -1.09 1.32
C ARG A 109 16.95 -0.35 0.20
N ASN A 110 16.89 0.98 0.24
CA ASN A 110 17.81 1.81 -0.54
C ASN A 110 19.18 1.92 0.16
N ASN A 111 20.21 2.36 -0.58
CA ASN A 111 21.59 2.39 -0.09
C ASN A 111 21.94 3.70 0.62
N THR A 112 21.16 4.04 1.65
CA THR A 112 21.37 5.23 2.47
C THR A 112 22.01 4.87 3.80
N LYS A 113 22.88 5.75 4.33
CA LYS A 113 23.53 5.53 5.64
C LYS A 113 22.51 5.25 6.75
N GLU A 114 21.44 6.03 6.80
CA GLU A 114 20.39 5.93 7.81
C GLU A 114 19.62 4.60 7.74
N LEU A 115 19.35 4.04 6.54
CA LEU A 115 18.77 2.70 6.46
C LEU A 115 19.78 1.59 6.72
N ILE A 116 21.04 1.77 6.36
CA ILE A 116 22.08 0.79 6.69
C ILE A 116 22.23 0.69 8.22
N GLU A 117 22.21 1.82 8.92
CA GLU A 117 22.30 1.87 10.38
C GLU A 117 21.04 1.30 11.05
N LYS A 118 19.84 1.63 10.53
CA LYS A 118 18.58 1.18 11.14
C LYS A 118 18.19 -0.26 10.77
N TYR A 119 18.51 -0.69 9.55
CA TYR A 119 18.17 -2.00 8.99
C TYR A 119 19.39 -2.62 8.29
N PRO A 120 20.44 -2.97 9.06
CA PRO A 120 21.69 -3.48 8.50
C PRO A 120 21.50 -4.77 7.70
N ASP A 121 20.56 -5.61 8.15
CA ASP A 121 20.30 -6.94 7.58
C ASP A 121 19.41 -6.92 6.33
N LEU A 122 18.77 -5.79 6.02
CA LEU A 122 17.94 -5.70 4.81
C LEU A 122 18.81 -5.63 3.56
N PRO A 123 18.59 -6.51 2.56
CA PRO A 123 19.31 -6.45 1.31
C PRO A 123 18.94 -5.20 0.49
N THR A 124 19.85 -4.78 -0.39
CA THR A 124 19.59 -3.67 -1.33
C THR A 124 18.52 -4.05 -2.35
N ALA A 125 17.59 -3.13 -2.62
CA ALA A 125 16.52 -3.36 -3.58
C ALA A 125 17.03 -3.56 -5.03
N SER A 126 16.50 -4.57 -5.71
CA SER A 126 16.67 -4.77 -7.15
C SER A 126 15.57 -4.05 -7.95
N LYS A 127 15.71 -3.91 -9.28
CA LYS A 127 14.70 -3.26 -10.14
C LYS A 127 13.31 -3.91 -10.12
N SER A 128 13.20 -5.17 -9.66
CA SER A 128 11.96 -5.95 -9.67
C SER A 128 11.43 -6.29 -8.27
N TRP A 129 11.75 -5.46 -7.27
CA TRP A 129 11.36 -5.68 -5.87
C TRP A 129 9.84 -5.76 -5.66
N ASN A 130 9.06 -4.99 -6.42
CA ASN A 130 7.64 -4.69 -6.16
C ASN A 130 6.66 -5.88 -6.19
N LYS A 131 7.09 -7.05 -6.68
CA LYS A 131 6.27 -8.28 -6.65
C LYS A 131 6.46 -9.10 -5.36
N LYS A 132 7.63 -9.03 -4.74
CA LYS A 132 8.01 -9.94 -3.65
C LYS A 132 8.35 -9.22 -2.34
N ASN A 133 8.79 -7.97 -2.43
CA ASN A 133 9.43 -7.31 -1.31
C ASN A 133 8.68 -6.04 -0.88
N ALA A 134 8.85 -5.68 0.38
CA ALA A 134 8.59 -4.34 0.87
C ALA A 134 9.83 -3.46 0.64
N TYR A 135 9.67 -2.23 0.18
CA TYR A 135 10.80 -1.34 -0.10
C TYR A 135 10.92 -0.23 0.93
N PHE A 136 11.90 -0.35 1.82
CA PHE A 136 12.23 0.68 2.80
C PHE A 136 13.07 1.77 2.15
N LYS A 137 12.60 3.01 2.23
CA LYS A 137 13.23 4.15 1.56
C LYS A 137 13.26 5.38 2.45
N VAL A 138 14.44 5.98 2.61
CA VAL A 138 14.58 7.30 3.25
C VAL A 138 14.00 8.37 2.35
N GLU A 139 13.12 9.19 2.91
CA GLU A 139 12.45 10.33 2.30
C GLU A 139 12.52 11.54 3.25
N GLY A 140 12.23 12.75 2.74
CA GLY A 140 12.18 13.96 3.59
C GLY A 140 13.54 14.57 3.96
N ARG A 141 14.62 14.24 3.25
CA ARG A 141 15.96 14.82 3.51
C ARG A 141 16.09 16.28 3.04
N LYS A 142 16.84 17.10 3.81
CA LYS A 142 17.30 18.47 3.43
C LYS A 142 18.00 18.53 2.06
N GLY A 143 17.64 19.51 1.21
CA GLY A 143 18.01 19.64 -0.21
C GLY A 143 16.87 20.21 -1.09
N LYS A 144 17.06 20.38 -2.42
CA LYS A 144 16.08 20.99 -3.37
C LYS A 144 14.70 20.30 -3.47
N LYS A 145 14.51 19.15 -2.81
CA LYS A 145 13.25 18.38 -2.68
C LYS A 145 12.97 17.97 -1.23
N ALA A 146 13.53 18.71 -0.27
CA ALA A 146 13.33 18.49 1.16
C ALA A 146 11.97 18.97 1.60
N ILE A 147 11.06 18.04 1.80
CA ILE A 147 9.73 18.35 2.28
C ILE A 147 9.54 17.51 3.53
N GLY A 148 9.55 18.16 4.70
CA GLY A 148 9.39 17.53 6.01
C GLY A 148 10.68 17.02 6.68
N GLU A 149 10.49 16.27 7.77
CA GLU A 149 11.56 15.59 8.50
C GLU A 149 11.98 14.30 7.78
N THR A 150 13.25 13.91 7.97
CA THR A 150 13.77 12.63 7.47
C THR A 150 12.95 11.47 8.03
N GLN A 151 12.42 10.64 7.14
CA GLN A 151 11.61 9.50 7.51
C GLN A 151 11.88 8.28 6.64
N ILE A 152 11.32 7.14 7.03
CA ILE A 152 11.42 5.90 6.27
C ILE A 152 10.01 5.52 5.83
N THR A 153 9.79 5.61 4.52
CA THR A 153 8.57 5.12 3.88
C THR A 153 8.73 3.64 3.52
N ILE A 154 7.59 2.94 3.38
CA ILE A 154 7.57 1.54 2.97
C ILE A 154 6.77 1.41 1.67
N GLY A 155 7.44 1.03 0.59
CA GLY A 155 6.83 0.62 -0.66
C GLY A 155 6.25 -0.79 -0.56
N LEU A 156 4.95 -0.94 -0.78
CA LEU A 156 4.20 -2.20 -0.76
C LEU A 156 4.17 -2.90 -2.12
N GLY A 157 4.42 -2.17 -3.21
CA GLY A 157 4.38 -2.70 -4.56
C GLY A 157 3.01 -3.26 -4.94
N THR A 158 3.01 -4.40 -5.66
CA THR A 158 1.79 -5.06 -6.15
C THR A 158 1.59 -6.48 -5.63
N GLY A 159 2.57 -7.03 -4.89
CA GLY A 159 2.57 -8.44 -4.49
C GLY A 159 2.61 -8.65 -2.99
N GLN A 160 3.57 -9.45 -2.51
CA GLN A 160 3.58 -10.00 -1.16
C GLN A 160 3.46 -8.94 -0.05
N ALA A 161 4.21 -7.83 -0.12
CA ALA A 161 4.16 -6.77 0.87
C ALA A 161 2.78 -6.08 0.93
N LEU A 162 2.16 -5.81 -0.22
CA LEU A 162 0.78 -5.30 -0.28
C LEU A 162 -0.22 -6.28 0.33
N GLY A 163 -0.05 -7.58 0.09
CA GLY A 163 -0.87 -8.63 0.70
C GLY A 163 -0.76 -8.64 2.22
N ILE A 164 0.47 -8.54 2.76
CA ILE A 164 0.73 -8.43 4.19
C ILE A 164 0.03 -7.20 4.76
N PHE A 165 0.21 -6.03 4.15
CA PHE A 165 -0.41 -4.80 4.65
C PHE A 165 -1.94 -4.90 4.66
N ASN A 166 -2.55 -5.27 3.53
CA ASN A 166 -3.99 -5.39 3.40
C ASN A 166 -4.61 -6.39 4.37
N LYS A 167 -3.93 -7.50 4.67
CA LYS A 167 -4.39 -8.49 5.66
C LYS A 167 -4.40 -7.92 7.10
N ASN A 168 -3.53 -6.97 7.38
CA ASN A 168 -3.36 -6.41 8.72
C ASN A 168 -4.08 -5.07 8.93
N ILE A 169 -4.81 -4.54 7.94
CA ILE A 169 -5.64 -3.34 8.13
C ILE A 169 -6.74 -3.66 9.14
N ILE A 170 -6.78 -2.89 10.24
CA ILE A 170 -7.85 -2.95 11.25
C ILE A 170 -8.92 -1.93 10.91
N LYS A 171 -8.50 -0.69 10.65
CA LYS A 171 -9.39 0.39 10.23
C LYS A 171 -8.63 1.42 9.40
N PHE A 172 -9.38 2.19 8.62
CA PHE A 172 -8.86 3.35 7.90
C PHE A 172 -9.88 4.48 7.96
N LYS A 173 -9.40 5.72 7.81
CA LYS A 173 -10.26 6.89 7.71
C LYS A 173 -9.60 7.95 6.83
N GLU A 174 -10.40 8.63 6.02
CA GLU A 174 -10.00 9.91 5.46
C GLU A 174 -9.79 10.93 6.58
N ILE A 175 -8.77 11.76 6.45
CA ILE A 175 -8.45 12.82 7.39
C ILE A 175 -8.24 14.15 6.66
N PRO A 176 -8.49 15.31 7.32
CA PRO A 176 -8.19 16.61 6.76
C PRO A 176 -6.70 16.75 6.40
N ARG A 177 -6.36 17.61 5.43
CA ARG A 177 -4.97 17.95 5.05
C ARG A 177 -4.46 19.12 5.88
#